data_AF-A0A1B6GTV1-F1
#
_entry.id   AF-A0A1B6GTV1-F1
#
_cell.length_a   1.000
_cell.length_b   1.000
_cell.length_c   1.000
_cell.angle_alpha   90.00
_cell.angle_beta   90.00
_cell.angle_gamma   90.00
#
_symmetry.space_group_name_H-M   'P 1'
#
loop_
_entity.id
_entity.type
_entity.pdbx_description
1 polymer ?
#
loop_
_entity_poly.entity_id
_entity_poly.type
_entity_poly.pdbx_seq_one_letter_code
_entity_poly.pdbx_strand_id
1 'polypeptide(L)'
;MGARCSPAVWLVALHVVSLLVPALQESFRFTRPHYNVTIPENSVGKTYVTPEEKMGVYRLEEDVEVRFKIVSGDRDKFFKAEERLVGDFWFLLIRTKTGNVDVLNRERKDRYFLDVRATATKTSALDEQLKEYIAEWR
;
A
#
# COMPACT_ATOMS: atom_id res chain seq x y z
N MET A 1 63.38 -19.16 34.82
CA MET A 1 64.21 -18.82 33.66
C MET A 1 63.76 -19.68 32.47
N GLY A 2 63.40 -19.05 31.33
CA GLY A 2 63.25 -19.65 29.99
C GLY A 2 61.98 -20.48 29.76
N ALA A 3 60.86 -19.93 29.31
CA ALA A 3 60.51 -19.58 27.92
C ALA A 3 60.60 -20.76 26.93
N ARG A 4 59.48 -21.14 26.30
CA ARG A 4 59.18 -20.86 24.87
C ARG A 4 57.94 -21.60 24.34
N CYS A 5 57.13 -20.82 23.62
CA CYS A 5 56.40 -21.15 22.39
C CYS A 5 55.18 -22.11 22.48
N SER A 6 53.98 -21.49 22.52
CA SER A 6 52.76 -22.08 21.95
C SER A 6 52.86 -22.10 20.42
N PRO A 7 52.49 -23.19 19.73
CA PRO A 7 52.23 -23.13 18.31
C PRO A 7 50.84 -22.52 18.11
N ALA A 8 50.83 -21.31 17.55
CA ALA A 8 49.64 -20.67 17.04
C ALA A 8 49.03 -21.57 15.95
N VAL A 9 47.93 -22.25 16.27
CA VAL A 9 47.12 -22.93 15.28
C VAL A 9 46.35 -21.85 14.53
N TRP A 10 46.70 -21.68 13.27
CA TRP A 10 46.04 -20.79 12.34
C TRP A 10 44.60 -21.25 12.16
N LEU A 11 43.65 -20.57 12.81
CA LEU A 11 42.23 -20.66 12.44
C LEU A 11 42.09 -20.03 11.05
N VAL A 12 41.95 -20.86 10.02
CA VAL A 12 41.51 -20.43 8.70
C VAL A 12 40.05 -19.98 8.85
N ALA A 13 39.84 -18.69 9.10
CA ALA A 13 38.53 -18.09 9.05
C ALA A 13 38.11 -17.99 7.58
N LEU A 14 37.46 -19.02 7.06
CA LEU A 14 36.76 -18.97 5.79
C LEU A 14 35.61 -17.96 5.94
N HIS A 15 35.88 -16.70 5.61
CA HIS A 15 34.83 -15.69 5.49
C HIS A 15 34.05 -16.01 4.23
N VAL A 16 33.02 -16.84 4.38
CA VAL A 16 31.93 -16.89 3.42
C VAL A 16 31.20 -15.55 3.55
N VAL A 17 31.64 -14.55 2.79
CA VAL A 17 30.81 -13.37 2.54
C VAL A 17 29.67 -13.86 1.65
N SER A 18 28.60 -14.31 2.29
CA SER A 18 27.34 -14.55 1.61
C SER A 18 26.86 -13.20 1.07
N LEU A 19 27.08 -12.96 -0.23
CA LEU A 19 26.37 -11.95 -0.99
C LEU A 19 24.94 -12.46 -1.24
N LEU A 20 24.19 -12.71 -0.19
CA LEU A 20 22.74 -12.62 -0.28
C LEU A 20 22.42 -11.14 -0.26
N VAL A 21 22.45 -10.57 -1.46
CA VAL A 21 21.83 -9.30 -1.80
C VAL A 21 20.45 -9.27 -1.13
N PRO A 22 20.21 -8.46 -0.08
CA PRO A 22 18.87 -8.31 0.47
C PRO A 22 18.13 -7.27 -0.37
N ALA A 23 18.07 -7.45 -1.69
CA ALA A 23 17.47 -6.44 -2.59
C ALA A 23 16.14 -6.88 -3.21
N LEU A 24 15.44 -7.85 -2.63
CA LEU A 24 14.13 -8.28 -3.16
C LEU A 24 12.97 -8.19 -2.16
N GLN A 25 13.18 -7.57 -0.99
CA GLN A 25 12.10 -7.35 -0.03
C GLN A 25 11.85 -5.86 0.27
N GLU A 26 11.93 -5.04 -0.78
CA GLU A 26 11.44 -3.65 -0.77
C GLU A 26 10.06 -3.50 -1.45
N SER A 27 9.43 -4.61 -1.83
CA SER A 27 8.68 -4.66 -3.08
C SER A 27 7.22 -4.21 -2.99
N PHE A 28 6.59 -4.17 -1.81
CA PHE A 28 5.22 -3.66 -1.65
C PHE A 28 5.15 -2.54 -0.63
N ARG A 29 5.33 -1.31 -1.11
CA ARG A 29 5.24 -0.09 -0.30
C ARG A 29 4.57 1.02 -1.11
N PHE A 30 3.98 1.96 -0.40
CA PHE A 30 3.53 3.20 -1.01
C PHE A 30 4.70 3.95 -1.63
N THR A 31 4.48 4.61 -2.77
CA THR A 31 5.47 5.45 -3.43
C THR A 31 5.97 6.60 -2.57
N ARG A 32 5.15 7.08 -1.63
CA ARG A 32 5.51 8.07 -0.61
C ARG A 32 4.98 7.66 0.77
N PRO A 33 5.61 8.14 1.86
CA PRO A 33 5.10 7.95 3.21
C PRO A 33 3.87 8.82 3.51
N HIS A 34 3.71 9.95 2.83
CA HIS A 34 2.55 10.85 2.93
C HIS A 34 2.21 11.41 1.54
N TYR A 35 0.93 11.69 1.32
CA TYR A 35 0.44 12.30 0.08
C TYR A 35 -0.35 13.55 0.40
N ASN A 36 0.07 14.68 -0.18
CA ASN A 36 -0.69 15.91 -0.11
C ASN A 36 -1.68 15.95 -1.27
N VAL A 37 -2.95 16.11 -0.93
CA VAL A 37 -4.06 16.14 -1.90
C VAL A 37 -5.02 17.26 -1.54
N THR A 38 -5.71 17.77 -2.55
CA THR A 38 -6.72 18.82 -2.38
C THR A 38 -8.09 18.35 -2.82
N ILE A 39 -9.12 18.92 -2.22
CA ILE A 39 -10.50 18.73 -2.65
C ILE A 39 -11.28 20.03 -2.40
N PRO A 40 -12.12 20.49 -3.34
CA PRO A 40 -12.96 21.66 -3.11
C PRO A 40 -13.95 21.43 -1.96
N GLU A 41 -14.26 22.49 -1.22
CA GLU A 41 -15.42 22.48 -0.32
C GLU A 41 -16.71 22.25 -1.10
N ASN A 42 -17.76 21.80 -0.41
CA ASN A 42 -19.06 21.52 -1.03
C ASN A 42 -19.01 20.52 -2.20
N SER A 43 -17.93 19.73 -2.31
CA SER A 43 -17.81 18.69 -3.34
C SER A 43 -18.96 17.70 -3.26
N VAL A 44 -19.62 17.48 -4.39
CA VAL A 44 -20.67 16.48 -4.54
C VAL A 44 -20.10 15.07 -4.38
N GLY A 45 -20.96 14.08 -4.15
CA GLY A 45 -20.54 12.68 -4.07
C GLY A 45 -19.84 12.20 -5.33
N LYS A 46 -18.89 11.28 -5.19
CA LYS A 46 -18.02 10.75 -6.25
C LYS A 46 -17.02 11.77 -6.84
N THR A 47 -16.75 12.85 -6.14
CA THR A 47 -15.67 13.78 -6.52
C THR A 47 -14.33 13.22 -6.03
N TYR A 48 -13.39 13.03 -6.95
CA TYR A 48 -12.04 12.59 -6.62
C TYR A 48 -11.19 13.74 -6.07
N VAL A 49 -10.28 13.43 -5.16
CA VAL A 49 -9.24 14.37 -4.72
C VAL A 49 -8.28 14.65 -5.88
N THR A 50 -7.66 15.82 -5.86
CA THR A 50 -6.60 16.20 -6.80
C THR A 50 -5.25 16.01 -6.12
N PRO A 51 -4.46 15.00 -6.52
CA PRO A 51 -3.15 14.77 -5.96
C PRO A 51 -2.07 15.59 -6.68
N GLU A 52 -1.02 15.98 -5.95
CA GLU A 52 0.16 16.66 -6.54
C GLU A 52 1.08 15.68 -7.28
N GLU A 53 1.04 14.40 -6.91
CA GLU A 53 1.85 13.34 -7.49
C GLU A 53 1.09 12.02 -7.52
N LYS A 54 1.62 11.01 -8.22
CA LYS A 54 0.99 9.69 -8.24
C LYS A 54 0.96 9.07 -6.84
N MET A 55 -0.17 8.47 -6.49
CA MET A 55 -0.40 7.83 -5.20
C MET A 55 -0.68 6.36 -5.42
N GLY A 56 0.03 5.49 -4.71
CA GLY A 56 -0.23 4.06 -4.83
C GLY A 56 1.00 3.20 -4.57
N VAL A 57 0.98 2.00 -5.15
CA VAL A 57 2.01 0.98 -5.00
C VAL A 57 2.32 0.36 -6.37
N TYR A 58 3.56 -0.08 -6.57
CA TYR A 58 3.92 -0.90 -7.72
C TYR A 58 3.43 -2.34 -7.51
N ARG A 59 3.02 -2.97 -8.62
CA ARG A 59 2.60 -4.37 -8.66
C ARG A 59 3.83 -5.27 -8.48
N LEU A 60 3.70 -6.25 -7.58
CA LEU A 60 4.73 -7.26 -7.32
C LEU A 60 4.83 -8.29 -8.44
N GLU A 61 3.69 -8.90 -8.75
CA GLU A 61 3.52 -10.03 -9.68
C GLU A 61 2.19 -9.83 -10.43
N GLU A 62 2.02 -10.49 -11.57
CA GLU A 62 0.87 -10.23 -12.44
C GLU A 62 -0.48 -10.65 -11.86
N ASP A 63 -0.45 -11.64 -10.96
CA ASP A 63 -1.58 -12.28 -10.30
C ASP A 63 -1.96 -11.61 -8.97
N VAL A 64 -1.42 -10.44 -8.64
CA VAL A 64 -1.70 -9.75 -7.37
C VAL A 64 -2.76 -8.66 -7.56
N GLU A 65 -3.88 -8.81 -6.86
CA GLU A 65 -4.88 -7.76 -6.66
C GLU A 65 -4.49 -6.90 -5.45
N VAL A 66 -4.59 -5.58 -5.58
CA VAL A 66 -4.35 -4.64 -4.47
C VAL A 66 -5.63 -3.93 -4.10
N ARG A 67 -5.95 -3.92 -2.81
CA ARG A 67 -7.08 -3.17 -2.26
C ARG A 67 -6.61 -2.08 -1.32
N PHE A 68 -7.18 -0.89 -1.49
CA PHE A 68 -6.93 0.23 -0.59
C PHE A 68 -8.09 0.45 0.37
N LYS A 69 -7.80 0.65 1.65
CA LYS A 69 -8.80 0.92 2.68
C LYS A 69 -8.38 2.08 3.57
N ILE A 70 -9.25 3.07 3.69
CA ILE A 70 -9.13 4.09 4.75
C ILE A 70 -9.42 3.39 6.08
N VAL A 71 -8.42 3.32 6.95
CA VAL A 71 -8.52 2.68 8.26
C VAL A 71 -8.77 3.69 9.39
N SER A 72 -8.44 4.95 9.16
CA SER A 72 -8.55 6.02 10.16
C SER A 72 -8.64 7.41 9.47
N GLY A 73 -9.06 8.44 10.21
CA GLY A 73 -9.12 9.83 9.72
C GLY A 73 -10.45 10.31 9.16
N ASP A 74 -11.29 9.37 8.68
CA ASP A 74 -12.60 9.66 8.06
C ASP A 74 -13.78 9.39 9.03
N ARG A 75 -13.82 10.12 10.16
CA ARG A 75 -14.86 9.94 11.19
C ARG A 75 -16.26 10.21 10.67
N ASP A 76 -16.38 11.25 9.84
CA ASP A 76 -17.65 11.73 9.27
C ASP A 76 -18.03 10.96 7.99
N LYS A 77 -17.24 9.94 7.63
CA LYS A 77 -17.47 9.03 6.51
C LYS A 77 -17.58 9.72 5.15
N PHE A 78 -16.92 10.86 4.97
CA PHE A 78 -16.91 11.61 3.72
C PHE A 78 -16.19 10.86 2.61
N PHE A 79 -15.15 10.09 2.91
CA PHE A 79 -14.21 9.61 1.89
C PHE A 79 -14.31 8.11 1.65
N LYS A 80 -13.95 7.68 0.44
CA LYS A 80 -13.77 6.28 0.08
C LYS A 80 -12.47 6.15 -0.70
N ALA A 81 -11.70 5.12 -0.37
CA ALA A 81 -10.59 4.67 -1.19
C ALA A 81 -11.07 3.69 -2.26
N GLU A 82 -10.51 3.83 -3.44
CA GLU A 82 -10.67 2.94 -4.59
C GLU A 82 -9.30 2.65 -5.20
N GLU A 83 -9.23 1.54 -5.89
CA GLU A 83 -8.04 1.05 -6.59
C GLU A 83 -8.25 1.11 -8.10
N ARG A 84 -7.18 1.43 -8.83
CA ARG A 84 -7.16 1.29 -10.29
C ARG A 84 -5.78 0.82 -10.75
N LEU A 85 -5.72 -0.32 -11.42
CA LEU A 85 -4.50 -0.80 -12.07
C LEU A 85 -4.31 -0.10 -13.43
N VAL A 86 -3.12 0.45 -13.67
CA VAL A 86 -2.69 0.92 -14.99
C VAL A 86 -1.24 0.49 -15.19
N GLY A 87 -0.99 -0.38 -16.17
CA GLY A 87 0.32 -1.00 -16.38
C GLY A 87 0.72 -1.86 -15.18
N ASP A 88 1.84 -1.51 -14.56
CA ASP A 88 2.40 -2.15 -13.36
C ASP A 88 2.09 -1.37 -12.07
N PHE A 89 1.17 -0.39 -12.10
CA PHE A 89 0.92 0.50 -10.97
C PHE A 89 -0.54 0.45 -10.50
N TRP A 90 -0.72 0.21 -9.20
CA TRP A 90 -2.01 0.28 -8.53
C TRP A 90 -2.20 1.68 -7.94
N PHE A 91 -3.03 2.49 -8.61
CA PHE A 91 -3.37 3.83 -8.19
C PHE A 91 -4.32 3.80 -7.00
N LEU A 92 -3.94 4.51 -5.94
CA LEU A 92 -4.81 4.89 -4.83
C LEU A 92 -5.64 6.09 -5.24
N LEU A 93 -6.95 5.91 -5.35
CA LEU A 93 -7.90 6.98 -5.63
C LEU A 93 -8.72 7.26 -4.37
N ILE A 94 -8.78 8.51 -3.94
CA ILE A 94 -9.67 8.94 -2.85
C ILE A 94 -10.78 9.78 -3.46
N ARG A 95 -12.02 9.52 -3.07
CA ARG A 95 -13.19 10.31 -3.48
C ARG A 95 -14.20 10.50 -2.37
N THR A 96 -15.11 11.45 -2.56
CA THR A 96 -16.27 11.61 -1.68
C THR A 96 -17.29 10.49 -1.86
N LYS A 97 -17.94 10.08 -0.76
CA LYS A 97 -19.09 9.18 -0.77
C LYS A 97 -20.34 9.93 -1.24
N THR A 98 -21.30 9.17 -1.79
CA THR A 98 -22.63 9.69 -2.11
C THR A 98 -23.57 9.47 -0.92
N GLY A 99 -24.51 10.39 -0.71
CA GLY A 99 -25.55 10.22 0.32
C GLY A 99 -25.11 10.56 1.75
N ASN A 100 -23.96 11.22 1.92
CA ASN A 100 -23.67 11.85 3.21
C ASN A 100 -24.60 13.05 3.37
N VAL A 101 -25.24 13.17 4.55
CA VAL A 101 -26.11 14.31 4.88
C VAL A 101 -25.27 15.57 5.11
N ASP A 102 -24.03 15.37 5.57
CA ASP A 102 -23.09 16.44 5.82
C ASP A 102 -22.30 16.81 4.57
N VAL A 103 -21.71 18.00 4.57
CA VAL A 103 -20.97 18.58 3.45
C VAL A 103 -19.56 18.97 3.91
N LEU A 104 -18.57 18.82 3.01
CA LEU A 104 -17.22 19.30 3.26
C LEU A 104 -17.24 20.81 3.47
N ASN A 105 -16.94 21.25 4.69
CA ASN A 105 -16.95 22.64 5.08
C ASN A 105 -15.65 22.98 5.84
N ARG A 106 -14.84 23.86 5.24
CA ARG A 106 -13.51 24.21 5.77
C ARG A 106 -13.57 24.98 7.09
N GLU A 107 -14.67 25.70 7.35
CA GLU A 107 -14.88 26.40 8.63
C GLU A 107 -15.11 25.42 9.78
N ARG A 108 -15.72 24.27 9.49
CA ARG A 108 -15.92 23.19 10.48
C ARG A 108 -14.66 22.34 10.65
N LYS A 109 -14.00 22.00 9.54
CA LYS A 109 -12.79 21.20 9.52
C LYS A 109 -11.93 21.55 8.31
N ASP A 110 -10.78 22.16 8.59
CA ASP A 110 -9.89 22.66 7.56
C ASP A 110 -9.08 21.54 6.87
N ARG A 111 -8.78 20.45 7.60
CA ARG A 111 -7.90 19.37 7.15
C ARG A 111 -8.36 17.99 7.61
N TYR A 112 -8.09 16.99 6.77
CA TYR A 112 -8.30 15.57 7.07
C TYR A 112 -6.97 14.83 6.95
N PHE A 113 -6.62 14.05 7.97
CA PHE A 113 -5.46 13.15 7.96
C PHE A 113 -5.98 11.73 7.84
N LEU A 114 -5.92 11.16 6.62
CA LEU A 114 -6.44 9.83 6.32
C LEU A 114 -5.33 8.80 6.41
N ASP A 115 -5.52 7.78 7.25
CA ASP A 115 -4.64 6.62 7.26
C ASP A 115 -5.19 5.59 6.28
N VAL A 116 -4.38 5.22 5.29
CA VAL A 116 -4.76 4.27 4.24
C VAL A 116 -3.87 3.04 4.31
N ARG A 117 -4.50 1.86 4.28
CA ARG A 117 -3.83 0.57 4.20
C ARG A 117 -3.96 0.00 2.80
N ALA A 118 -2.84 -0.49 2.26
CA ALA A 118 -2.82 -1.32 1.05
C ALA A 118 -2.72 -2.79 1.46
N THR A 119 -3.55 -3.64 0.85
CA THR A 119 -3.48 -5.10 1.02
C THR A 119 -3.31 -5.74 -0.34
N ALA A 120 -2.23 -6.50 -0.52
CA ALA A 120 -2.01 -7.34 -1.70
C ALA A 120 -2.61 -8.74 -1.44
N THR A 121 -3.29 -9.31 -2.42
CA THR A 121 -3.80 -10.68 -2.37
C THR A 121 -3.49 -11.34 -3.71
N LYS A 122 -2.89 -12.54 -3.67
CA LYS A 122 -2.71 -13.34 -4.90
C LYS A 122 -4.06 -13.87 -5.32
N THR A 123 -4.47 -13.55 -6.53
CA THR A 123 -5.63 -14.15 -7.19
C THR A 123 -5.22 -15.57 -7.57
N SER A 124 -5.42 -16.52 -6.67
CA SER A 124 -5.32 -17.93 -7.05
C SER A 124 -6.46 -18.24 -8.01
N ALA A 125 -6.19 -18.99 -9.09
CA ALA A 125 -7.19 -19.37 -10.07
C ALA A 125 -8.43 -20.05 -9.45
N LEU A 126 -8.28 -20.62 -8.25
CA LEU A 126 -9.37 -21.22 -7.48
C LEU A 126 -10.41 -20.19 -7.00
N ASP A 127 -10.02 -18.95 -6.69
CA ASP A 127 -10.95 -17.91 -6.25
C ASP A 127 -11.83 -17.42 -7.40
N GLU A 128 -11.32 -17.40 -8.64
CA GLU A 128 -12.14 -17.10 -9.82
C GLU A 128 -13.10 -18.24 -10.12
N GLN A 129 -12.63 -19.48 -10.06
CA GLN A 129 -13.47 -20.67 -10.26
C GLN A 129 -14.58 -20.77 -9.20
N LEU A 130 -14.28 -20.39 -7.94
CA LEU A 130 -15.27 -20.35 -6.86
C LEU A 130 -16.28 -19.21 -7.06
N LYS A 131 -15.85 -18.05 -7.57
CA LYS A 131 -16.75 -16.92 -7.88
C LYS A 131 -17.69 -17.25 -9.04
N GLU A 132 -17.19 -17.91 -10.09
CA GLU A 132 -18.00 -18.36 -11.22
C GLU A 132 -19.02 -19.41 -10.79
N TYR A 133 -18.59 -20.41 -10.01
CA TYR A 133 -19.50 -21.38 -9.39
C TYR A 133 -20.58 -20.71 -8.52
N ILE A 134 -20.23 -19.73 -7.68
CA ILE A 134 -21.21 -19.04 -6.83
C ILE A 134 -22.13 -18.10 -7.64
N ALA A 135 -21.65 -17.52 -8.74
CA ALA A 135 -22.44 -16.66 -9.62
C ALA A 135 -23.47 -17.43 -10.45
N GLU A 136 -23.15 -18.68 -10.82
CA GLU A 136 -24.07 -19.58 -11.54
C GLU A 136 -25.25 -20.04 -10.69
N TRP A 137 -25.07 -20.11 -9.37
CA TRP A 137 -26.09 -20.56 -8.41
C TRP A 137 -26.89 -19.42 -7.76
N ARG A 138 -27.00 -18.27 -8.42
CA ARG A 138 -27.73 -17.08 -7.94
C ARG A 138 -28.83 -16.66 -8.91
#